data_AF-R6C3M9-F1
#
_entry.id   AF-R6C3M9-F1
#
_cell.length_a   1.000
_cell.length_b   1.000
_cell.length_c   1.000
_cell.angle_alpha   90.00
_cell.angle_beta   90.00
_cell.angle_gamma   90.00
#
_symmetry.space_group_name_H-M   'P 1'
#
loop_
_entity.id
_entity.type
_entity.pdbx_description
1 polymer ?
#
loop_
_entity_poly.entity_id
_entity_poly.type
_entity_poly.pdbx_seq_one_letter_code
_entity_poly.pdbx_strand_id
1 'polypeptide(L)'
;MLAVKKDYTVSYKNNINAATADDAKKAPTITVKSTGNYKGTETRTFTINPASLDATEQRINIDNLYLAAPAGKNPKGIKAVPVVTDNGKKLSENKDYTVNHVTLNEQNPENKNANSYVTPGKYTVEITGKGNYTGTRQITVTLADVAKEQILMSKVTVAKVPDVTYDAGLCEGRSAAGMTPALTVTYGSGKNKIPKALKPCRW
;
A
#
# COMPACT_ATOMS: atom_id res chain seq x y z
N MET A 1 -1.94 -30.35 36.77
CA MET A 1 -2.04 -29.52 35.55
C MET A 1 -2.02 -30.46 34.35
N LEU A 2 -2.99 -30.36 33.44
CA LEU A 2 -3.04 -31.20 32.23
C LEU A 2 -2.05 -30.68 31.18
N ALA A 3 -1.46 -31.56 30.38
CA ALA A 3 -0.46 -31.23 29.37
C ALA A 3 -1.01 -31.36 27.92
N VAL A 4 -0.83 -30.31 27.12
CA VAL A 4 -1.12 -30.29 25.68
C VAL A 4 -0.36 -31.42 24.96
N LYS A 5 -1.01 -32.08 23.99
CA LYS A 5 -0.54 -33.22 23.19
C LYS A 5 -0.28 -34.52 23.97
N LYS A 6 -0.39 -34.50 25.30
CA LYS A 6 -0.29 -35.68 26.16
C LYS A 6 -1.67 -36.07 26.70
N ASP A 7 -2.33 -35.13 27.39
CA ASP A 7 -3.61 -35.34 28.06
C ASP A 7 -4.79 -34.80 27.25
N TYR A 8 -4.53 -33.86 26.33
CA TYR A 8 -5.53 -33.35 25.38
C TYR A 8 -4.88 -32.75 24.13
N THR A 9 -5.66 -32.67 23.05
CA THR A 9 -5.32 -31.96 21.81
C THR A 9 -6.23 -30.75 21.62
N VAL A 10 -5.71 -29.71 20.98
CA VAL A 10 -6.47 -28.49 20.63
C VAL A 10 -6.45 -28.33 19.12
N SER A 11 -7.62 -28.12 18.54
CA SER A 11 -7.79 -27.79 17.12
C SER A 11 -8.65 -26.55 16.94
N TYR A 12 -8.39 -25.81 15.87
CA TYR A 12 -9.09 -24.58 15.55
C TYR A 12 -9.77 -24.68 14.18
N LYS A 13 -10.93 -24.02 14.04
CA LYS A 13 -11.62 -23.85 12.76
C LYS A 13 -12.03 -22.38 12.61
N ASN A 14 -12.06 -21.89 11.38
CA ASN A 14 -12.42 -20.49 11.05
C ASN A 14 -11.60 -19.44 11.82
N ASN A 15 -10.38 -19.78 12.24
CA ASN A 15 -9.55 -18.97 13.13
C ASN A 15 -8.59 -18.02 12.40
N ILE A 16 -9.07 -17.39 11.32
CA ILE A 16 -8.25 -16.47 10.49
C ILE A 16 -9.02 -15.18 10.18
N ASN A 17 -10.27 -15.31 9.73
CA ASN A 17 -11.09 -14.17 9.34
C ASN A 17 -11.94 -13.68 10.52
N ALA A 18 -12.27 -12.40 10.51
CA ALA A 18 -13.15 -11.81 11.50
C ALA A 18 -14.57 -12.39 11.37
N ALA A 19 -15.13 -12.80 12.50
CA ALA A 19 -16.48 -13.33 12.62
C ALA A 19 -16.88 -13.37 14.09
N THR A 20 -18.18 -13.22 14.35
CA THR A 20 -18.73 -13.30 15.70
C THR A 20 -18.89 -14.77 16.13
N ALA A 21 -18.86 -15.01 17.43
CA ALA A 21 -19.08 -16.34 18.02
C ALA A 21 -20.45 -16.94 17.65
N ASP A 22 -21.43 -16.08 17.34
CA ASP A 22 -22.81 -16.46 17.02
C ASP A 22 -23.05 -16.71 15.52
N ASP A 23 -22.04 -16.50 14.65
CA ASP A 23 -22.18 -16.76 13.22
C ASP A 23 -22.32 -18.27 12.93
N ALA A 24 -23.50 -18.68 12.47
CA ALA A 24 -23.85 -20.07 12.25
C ALA A 24 -22.93 -20.84 11.28
N LYS A 25 -22.18 -20.16 10.40
CA LYS A 25 -21.32 -20.80 9.38
C LYS A 25 -19.84 -20.46 9.55
N LYS A 26 -19.54 -19.26 10.03
CA LYS A 26 -18.19 -18.70 10.07
C LYS A 26 -17.65 -18.51 11.47
N ALA A 27 -18.41 -18.82 12.52
CA ALA A 27 -17.93 -18.70 13.90
C ALA A 27 -16.56 -19.41 14.05
N PRO A 28 -15.55 -18.70 14.57
CA PRO A 28 -14.30 -19.29 15.02
C PRO A 28 -14.57 -20.31 16.13
N THR A 29 -14.01 -21.51 16.02
CA THR A 29 -14.19 -22.56 17.03
C THR A 29 -12.86 -23.08 17.52
N ILE A 30 -12.77 -23.30 18.83
CA ILE A 30 -11.73 -24.10 19.47
C ILE A 30 -12.35 -25.41 19.95
N THR A 31 -11.72 -26.52 19.60
CA THR A 31 -12.12 -27.86 20.03
C THR A 31 -10.99 -28.46 20.85
N VAL A 32 -11.31 -28.85 22.08
CA VAL A 32 -10.42 -29.52 23.00
C VAL A 32 -10.87 -30.98 23.07
N LYS A 33 -10.00 -31.89 22.63
CA LYS A 33 -10.26 -33.32 22.68
C LYS A 33 -9.30 -33.97 23.67
N SER A 34 -9.86 -34.53 24.74
CA SER A 34 -9.11 -35.28 25.74
C SER A 34 -8.50 -36.55 25.16
N THR A 35 -7.33 -36.94 25.66
CA THR A 35 -6.58 -38.13 25.23
C THR A 35 -6.14 -38.98 26.43
N GLY A 36 -5.78 -40.23 26.19
CA GLY A 36 -5.37 -41.16 27.25
C GLY A 36 -6.52 -41.53 28.18
N ASN A 37 -6.33 -41.33 29.48
CA ASN A 37 -7.32 -41.67 30.52
C ASN A 37 -8.45 -40.64 30.66
N TYR A 38 -8.36 -39.50 29.97
CA TYR A 38 -9.38 -38.45 29.98
C TYR A 38 -10.34 -38.64 28.80
N LYS A 39 -11.65 -38.54 29.05
CA LYS A 39 -12.70 -38.70 28.04
C LYS A 39 -13.44 -37.38 27.81
N GLY A 40 -13.96 -37.20 26.60
CA GLY A 40 -14.78 -36.06 26.23
C GLY A 40 -14.18 -35.21 25.12
N THR A 41 -15.02 -34.35 24.56
CA THR A 41 -14.64 -33.36 23.56
C THR A 41 -15.49 -32.13 23.79
N GLU A 42 -14.81 -31.01 24.04
CA GLU A 42 -15.47 -29.75 24.31
C GLU A 42 -15.20 -28.80 23.16
N THR A 43 -16.25 -28.14 22.65
CA THR A 43 -16.13 -27.13 21.60
C THR A 43 -16.68 -25.81 22.11
N ARG A 44 -15.92 -24.73 21.88
CA ARG A 44 -16.34 -23.36 22.20
C ARG A 44 -16.18 -22.48 20.97
N THR A 45 -17.13 -21.59 20.77
CA THR A 45 -17.04 -20.50 19.81
C THR A 45 -16.43 -19.28 20.46
N PHE A 46 -15.82 -18.40 19.66
CA PHE A 46 -15.29 -17.11 20.12
C PHE A 46 -15.35 -16.10 18.98
N THR A 47 -15.24 -14.81 19.33
CA THR A 47 -15.27 -13.71 18.35
C THR A 47 -13.85 -13.31 17.96
N ILE A 48 -13.61 -13.17 16.66
CA ILE A 48 -12.43 -12.48 16.10
C ILE A 48 -12.92 -11.13 15.58
N ASN A 49 -12.45 -10.05 16.19
CA ASN A 49 -12.82 -8.69 15.80
C ASN A 49 -12.10 -8.28 14.50
N PRO A 50 -12.76 -7.54 13.60
CA PRO A 50 -12.11 -6.92 12.46
C PRO A 50 -11.00 -5.96 12.91
N ALA A 51 -9.96 -5.83 12.10
CA ALA A 51 -8.90 -4.87 12.37
C ALA A 51 -9.32 -3.45 11.97
N SER A 52 -9.03 -2.46 12.82
CA SER A 52 -9.32 -1.07 12.48
C SER A 52 -8.35 -0.54 11.43
N LEU A 53 -8.85 0.29 10.51
CA LEU A 53 -8.03 1.08 9.60
C LEU A 53 -7.57 2.43 10.18
N ASP A 54 -7.91 2.72 11.44
CA ASP A 54 -7.54 3.96 12.11
C ASP A 54 -6.02 4.22 12.09
N ALA A 55 -5.63 5.49 12.16
CA ALA A 55 -4.23 5.89 12.11
C ALA A 55 -3.40 5.41 13.32
N THR A 56 -4.05 5.00 14.41
CA THR A 56 -3.38 4.43 15.60
C THR A 56 -2.90 2.99 15.38
N GLU A 57 -3.44 2.31 14.37
CA GLU A 57 -3.07 0.94 14.05
C GLU A 57 -1.78 0.92 13.21
N GLN A 58 -0.66 0.61 13.88
CA GLN A 58 0.68 0.68 13.29
C GLN A 58 0.90 -0.34 12.17
N ARG A 59 0.15 -1.46 12.18
CA ARG A 59 0.26 -2.48 11.12
C ARG A 59 -0.37 -2.04 9.80
N ILE A 60 -1.25 -1.03 9.82
CA ILE A 60 -1.97 -0.54 8.65
C ILE A 60 -1.26 0.67 8.05
N ASN A 61 -0.68 0.50 6.86
CA ASN A 61 -0.11 1.60 6.10
C ASN A 61 -1.05 2.07 4.97
N ILE A 62 -1.33 3.37 4.99
CA ILE A 62 -2.14 4.08 3.99
C ILE A 62 -1.52 5.48 3.84
N ASP A 63 -0.86 5.70 2.70
CA ASP A 63 -0.17 6.95 2.42
C ASP A 63 -1.03 7.95 1.65
N ASN A 64 -0.69 9.23 1.80
CA ASN A 64 -1.20 10.28 0.94
C ASN A 64 -0.76 10.05 -0.51
N LEU A 65 -1.62 10.39 -1.45
CA LEU A 65 -1.38 10.18 -2.87
C LEU A 65 -0.90 11.47 -3.53
N TYR A 66 0.13 11.36 -4.35
CA TYR A 66 0.64 12.43 -5.18
C TYR A 66 0.58 12.01 -6.65
N LEU A 67 -0.35 12.61 -7.38
CA LEU A 67 -0.64 12.31 -8.77
C LEU A 67 -0.44 13.55 -9.64
N ALA A 68 -0.16 13.35 -10.91
CA ALA A 68 -0.15 14.44 -11.86
C ALA A 68 -1.58 14.71 -12.34
N ALA A 69 -1.97 15.98 -12.38
CA ALA A 69 -3.19 16.36 -13.08
C ALA A 69 -3.12 15.94 -14.56
N PRO A 70 -4.21 15.38 -15.12
CA PRO A 70 -4.25 15.08 -16.54
C PRO A 70 -4.21 16.36 -17.37
N ALA A 71 -3.44 16.35 -18.47
CA ALA A 71 -3.19 17.51 -19.32
C ALA A 71 -3.80 17.34 -20.72
N GLY A 72 -4.07 18.45 -21.41
CA GLY A 72 -4.57 18.48 -22.79
C GLY A 72 -5.92 19.22 -22.91
N LYS A 73 -6.41 19.37 -24.16
CA LYS A 73 -7.67 20.09 -24.44
C LYS A 73 -8.92 19.40 -23.87
N ASN A 74 -8.88 18.10 -23.62
CA ASN A 74 -9.96 17.29 -23.04
C ASN A 74 -9.37 16.19 -22.14
N PRO A 75 -8.95 16.52 -20.91
CA PRO A 75 -8.28 15.56 -20.04
C PRO A 75 -9.25 14.46 -19.60
N LYS A 76 -8.83 13.19 -19.78
CA LYS A 76 -9.50 12.05 -19.13
C LYS A 76 -9.12 12.08 -17.65
N GLY A 77 -10.11 12.11 -16.77
CA GLY A 77 -9.82 12.17 -15.34
C GLY A 77 -9.27 10.85 -14.80
N ILE A 78 -8.58 10.96 -13.68
CA ILE A 78 -7.80 9.88 -13.07
C ILE A 78 -8.53 9.38 -11.83
N LYS A 79 -8.65 8.07 -11.67
CA LYS A 79 -9.12 7.46 -10.43
C LYS A 79 -7.95 7.39 -9.44
N ALA A 80 -8.06 8.09 -8.31
CA ALA A 80 -7.06 8.00 -7.25
C ALA A 80 -7.33 6.76 -6.38
N VAL A 81 -6.59 5.69 -6.59
CA VAL A 81 -6.72 4.45 -5.80
C VAL A 81 -5.54 4.35 -4.84
N PRO A 82 -5.75 4.49 -3.51
CA PRO A 82 -4.69 4.34 -2.54
C PRO A 82 -4.23 2.89 -2.43
N VAL A 83 -2.94 2.73 -2.16
CA VAL A 83 -2.37 1.45 -1.76
C VAL A 83 -2.56 1.32 -0.24
N VAL A 84 -3.36 0.34 0.16
CA VAL A 84 -3.59 -0.01 1.56
C VAL A 84 -2.86 -1.32 1.85
N THR A 85 -2.11 -1.37 2.95
CA THR A 85 -1.42 -2.60 3.38
C THR A 85 -1.62 -2.90 4.86
N ASP A 86 -1.63 -4.19 5.19
CA ASP A 86 -1.63 -4.73 6.55
C ASP A 86 -0.36 -5.58 6.74
N ASN A 87 0.57 -5.17 7.61
CA ASN A 87 1.85 -5.85 7.83
C ASN A 87 2.60 -6.14 6.50
N GLY A 88 2.56 -5.19 5.57
CA GLY A 88 3.16 -5.31 4.23
C GLY A 88 2.33 -6.11 3.22
N LYS A 89 1.23 -6.76 3.62
CA LYS A 89 0.30 -7.42 2.69
C LYS A 89 -0.62 -6.38 2.06
N LYS A 90 -0.64 -6.32 0.73
CA LYS A 90 -1.57 -5.46 -0.02
C LYS A 90 -3.02 -5.91 0.14
N LEU A 91 -3.89 -4.97 0.49
CA LEU A 91 -5.33 -5.17 0.58
C LEU A 91 -6.01 -4.90 -0.77
N SER A 92 -7.17 -5.50 -0.97
CA SER A 92 -7.94 -5.40 -2.21
C SER A 92 -9.15 -4.47 -2.06
N GLU A 93 -9.24 -3.45 -2.93
CA GLU A 93 -10.40 -2.58 -3.05
C GLU A 93 -11.67 -3.41 -3.33
N ASN A 94 -12.81 -3.01 -2.75
CA ASN A 94 -14.14 -3.66 -2.76
C ASN A 94 -14.26 -4.97 -1.97
N LYS A 95 -13.14 -5.63 -1.65
CA LYS A 95 -13.08 -6.83 -0.82
C LYS A 95 -12.75 -6.51 0.63
N ASP A 96 -11.62 -5.86 0.86
CA ASP A 96 -11.05 -5.58 2.18
C ASP A 96 -11.35 -4.14 2.64
N TYR A 97 -11.54 -3.22 1.70
CA TYR A 97 -11.92 -1.84 1.95
C TYR A 97 -12.68 -1.25 0.75
N THR A 98 -13.39 -0.15 0.95
CA THR A 98 -13.96 0.68 -0.12
C THR A 98 -13.35 2.07 -0.07
N VAL A 99 -13.30 2.74 -1.22
CA VAL A 99 -12.78 4.10 -1.34
C VAL A 99 -13.93 5.01 -1.73
N ASN A 100 -14.25 5.98 -0.87
CA ASN A 100 -15.24 7.00 -1.11
C ASN A 100 -14.54 8.33 -1.38
N HIS A 101 -14.72 8.87 -2.58
CA HIS A 101 -14.10 10.12 -2.99
C HIS A 101 -14.89 11.29 -2.40
N VAL A 102 -14.52 11.71 -1.19
CA VAL A 102 -15.14 12.83 -0.49
C VAL A 102 -14.55 14.13 -1.02
N THR A 103 -15.14 14.66 -2.09
CA THR A 103 -14.74 15.94 -2.67
C THR A 103 -15.11 17.09 -1.73
N LEU A 104 -14.22 17.40 -0.80
CA LEU A 104 -14.20 18.69 -0.13
C LEU A 104 -13.05 19.48 -0.75
N ASN A 105 -13.35 20.30 -1.75
CA ASN A 105 -12.54 21.48 -2.00
C ASN A 105 -13.39 22.71 -1.67
N GLU A 106 -12.82 23.67 -0.95
CA GLU A 106 -13.50 24.95 -0.65
C GLU A 106 -13.85 25.73 -1.93
N GLN A 107 -13.27 25.38 -3.09
CA GLN A 107 -13.46 26.06 -4.37
C GLN A 107 -14.49 25.42 -5.34
N ASN A 108 -15.08 24.25 -5.05
CA ASN A 108 -16.04 23.63 -5.99
C ASN A 108 -17.05 22.65 -5.33
N PRO A 109 -18.12 23.16 -4.70
CA PRO A 109 -19.06 22.37 -3.90
C PRO A 109 -19.92 21.36 -4.68
N GLU A 110 -19.94 21.39 -6.02
CA GLU A 110 -20.83 20.56 -6.84
C GLU A 110 -20.28 19.16 -7.16
N ASN A 111 -19.03 18.88 -6.83
CA ASN A 111 -18.35 17.69 -7.32
C ASN A 111 -18.53 16.45 -6.41
N LYS A 112 -19.71 16.27 -5.80
CA LYS A 112 -20.06 15.06 -5.04
C LYS A 112 -20.01 13.84 -5.98
N ASN A 113 -19.23 12.81 -5.65
CA ASN A 113 -19.03 11.57 -6.42
C ASN A 113 -18.20 11.65 -7.72
N ALA A 114 -17.24 12.59 -7.81
CA ALA A 114 -16.23 12.51 -8.86
C ALA A 114 -15.26 11.33 -8.62
N ASN A 115 -15.53 10.17 -9.23
CA ASN A 115 -14.63 9.01 -9.26
C ASN A 115 -13.34 9.27 -10.08
N SER A 116 -13.14 10.50 -10.53
CA SER A 116 -12.22 10.87 -11.58
C SER A 116 -11.84 12.35 -11.43
N TYR A 117 -10.55 12.61 -11.19
CA TYR A 117 -10.03 13.96 -10.97
C TYR A 117 -9.38 14.51 -12.24
N VAL A 118 -9.70 15.75 -12.59
CA VAL A 118 -9.14 16.44 -13.76
C VAL A 118 -8.41 17.72 -13.42
N THR A 119 -8.82 18.42 -12.36
CA THR A 119 -8.21 19.69 -11.96
C THR A 119 -7.05 19.46 -10.98
N PRO A 120 -5.97 20.25 -11.08
CA PRO A 120 -4.97 20.32 -10.01
C PRO A 120 -5.62 20.77 -8.70
N GLY A 121 -5.17 20.21 -7.58
CA GLY A 121 -5.72 20.53 -6.28
C GLY A 121 -5.46 19.46 -5.22
N LYS A 122 -5.86 19.75 -3.99
CA LYS A 122 -5.88 18.79 -2.90
C LYS A 122 -7.31 18.30 -2.72
N TYR A 123 -7.46 16.99 -2.59
CA TYR A 123 -8.73 16.31 -2.38
C TYR A 123 -8.62 15.41 -1.16
N THR A 124 -9.73 15.19 -0.47
CA THR A 124 -9.81 14.19 0.59
C THR A 124 -10.45 12.93 0.04
N VAL A 125 -9.92 11.79 0.42
CA VAL A 125 -10.51 10.48 0.12
C VAL A 125 -10.71 9.75 1.42
N GLU A 126 -11.90 9.19 1.60
CA GLU A 126 -12.23 8.36 2.75
C GLU A 126 -12.14 6.89 2.37
N ILE A 127 -11.46 6.12 3.19
CA ILE A 127 -11.27 4.68 3.03
C ILE A 127 -12.04 4.02 4.16
N THR A 128 -12.95 3.11 3.83
CA THR A 128 -13.77 2.39 4.82
C THR A 128 -13.41 0.91 4.82
N GLY A 129 -13.16 0.34 5.99
CA GLY A 129 -12.85 -1.09 6.14
C GLY A 129 -14.05 -1.98 5.82
N LYS A 130 -13.78 -3.18 5.29
CA LYS A 130 -14.81 -4.18 4.97
C LYS A 130 -14.35 -5.59 5.35
N GLY A 131 -15.30 -6.41 5.80
CA GLY A 131 -15.06 -7.82 6.10
C GLY A 131 -14.12 -7.98 7.29
N ASN A 132 -12.86 -8.32 7.02
CA ASN A 132 -11.82 -8.48 8.06
C ASN A 132 -11.32 -7.13 8.62
N TYR A 133 -11.77 -6.01 8.05
CA TYR A 133 -11.39 -4.67 8.46
C TYR A 133 -12.62 -3.82 8.80
N THR A 134 -12.43 -2.84 9.67
CA THR A 134 -13.45 -1.88 10.11
C THR A 134 -12.86 -0.47 10.22
N GLY A 135 -13.68 0.51 10.61
CA GLY A 135 -13.27 1.91 10.77
C GLY A 135 -13.13 2.65 9.45
N THR A 136 -12.75 3.92 9.55
CA THR A 136 -12.54 4.81 8.41
C THR A 136 -11.20 5.54 8.53
N ARG A 137 -10.56 5.82 7.40
CA ARG A 137 -9.35 6.64 7.33
C ARG A 137 -9.44 7.62 6.20
N GLN A 138 -9.16 8.89 6.49
CA GLN A 138 -9.07 9.92 5.47
C GLN A 138 -7.62 10.13 5.07
N ILE A 139 -7.40 10.26 3.76
CA ILE A 139 -6.10 10.64 3.18
C ILE A 139 -6.25 11.83 2.26
N THR A 140 -5.16 12.54 2.06
CA THR A 140 -5.06 13.61 1.07
C THR A 140 -4.53 13.07 -0.25
N VAL A 141 -5.22 13.42 -1.33
CA VAL A 141 -4.78 13.22 -2.71
C VAL A 141 -4.41 14.58 -3.29
N THR A 142 -3.15 14.76 -3.66
CA THR A 142 -2.66 15.98 -4.30
C THR A 142 -2.49 15.71 -5.80
N LEU A 143 -3.27 16.39 -6.62
CA LEU A 143 -3.04 16.49 -8.06
C LEU A 143 -2.16 17.71 -8.34
N ALA A 144 -0.90 17.47 -8.69
CA ALA A 144 0.04 18.51 -9.06
C ALA A 144 -0.19 18.96 -10.51
N ASP A 145 -0.19 20.27 -10.73
CA ASP A 145 -0.05 20.84 -12.06
C ASP A 145 1.40 20.66 -12.52
N VAL A 146 1.63 19.61 -13.30
CA VAL A 146 2.95 19.26 -13.84
C VAL A 146 3.54 20.33 -14.76
N ALA A 147 2.73 21.29 -15.23
CA ALA A 147 3.22 22.42 -16.02
C ALA A 147 3.77 23.56 -15.17
N LYS A 148 3.44 23.61 -13.87
CA LYS A 148 3.79 24.73 -13.00
C LYS A 148 4.83 24.37 -11.96
N GLU A 149 4.69 23.27 -11.22
CA GLU A 149 5.61 22.96 -10.12
C GLU A 149 5.75 21.45 -9.87
N GLN A 150 7.01 20.97 -9.86
CA GLN A 150 7.50 19.65 -9.44
C GLN A 150 7.44 18.47 -10.45
N ILE A 151 8.62 17.84 -10.62
CA ILE A 151 8.81 16.56 -11.30
C ILE A 151 8.36 15.44 -10.34
N LEU A 152 7.15 14.91 -10.55
CA LEU A 152 6.67 13.72 -9.84
C LEU A 152 7.52 12.49 -10.19
N MET A 153 8.07 11.81 -9.18
CA MET A 153 8.90 10.62 -9.37
C MET A 153 8.12 9.48 -10.05
N SER A 154 6.81 9.41 -9.87
CA SER A 154 5.95 8.43 -10.56
C SER A 154 5.89 8.59 -12.08
N LYS A 155 6.32 9.74 -12.63
CA LYS A 155 6.42 10.01 -14.07
C LYS A 155 7.86 10.00 -14.59
N VAL A 156 8.82 9.68 -13.74
CA VAL A 156 10.22 9.58 -14.11
C VAL A 156 10.50 8.17 -14.64
N THR A 157 11.08 8.08 -15.83
CA THR A 157 11.55 6.81 -16.39
C THR A 157 13.08 6.80 -16.39
N VAL A 158 13.65 5.67 -15.96
CA VAL A 158 15.09 5.43 -16.03
C VAL A 158 15.36 4.55 -17.23
N ALA A 159 16.18 5.04 -18.18
CA ALA A 159 16.58 4.23 -19.32
C ALA A 159 17.53 3.11 -18.91
N LYS A 160 17.65 2.07 -19.74
CA LYS A 160 18.67 1.03 -19.58
C LYS A 160 20.05 1.71 -19.49
N VAL A 161 20.80 1.36 -18.45
CA VAL A 161 22.18 1.78 -18.28
C VAL A 161 23.03 1.09 -19.37
N PRO A 162 23.77 1.82 -20.21
CA PRO A 162 24.65 1.22 -21.20
C PRO A 162 25.75 0.39 -20.53
N ASP A 163 26.17 -0.69 -21.19
CA ASP A 163 27.27 -1.52 -20.71
C ASP A 163 28.57 -0.70 -20.74
N VAL A 164 29.32 -0.77 -19.64
CA VAL A 164 30.65 -0.15 -19.52
C VAL A 164 31.71 -1.24 -19.68
N THR A 165 32.72 -0.96 -20.49
CA THR A 165 33.85 -1.89 -20.68
C THR A 165 34.84 -1.71 -19.53
N TYR A 166 35.39 -2.82 -19.04
CA TYR A 166 36.38 -2.79 -17.99
C TYR A 166 37.65 -2.04 -18.43
N ASP A 167 38.04 -1.04 -17.64
CA ASP A 167 39.26 -0.24 -17.85
C ASP A 167 40.15 -0.35 -16.60
N ALA A 168 41.28 -1.06 -16.75
CA ALA A 168 42.27 -1.27 -15.69
C ALA A 168 42.94 0.04 -15.22
N GLY A 169 43.03 1.05 -16.10
CA GLY A 169 43.69 2.33 -15.81
C GLY A 169 42.94 3.22 -14.82
N LEU A 170 41.66 2.91 -14.53
CA LEU A 170 40.86 3.60 -13.51
C LEU A 170 40.97 2.95 -12.12
N CYS A 171 41.54 1.75 -12.04
CA CYS A 171 41.66 0.95 -10.82
C CYS A 171 43.10 0.88 -10.28
N GLU A 172 44.11 1.23 -11.10
CA GLU A 172 45.52 1.19 -10.69
C GLU A 172 46.01 2.54 -10.15
N GLY A 173 46.02 2.66 -8.81
CA GLY A 173 46.76 3.70 -8.09
C GLY A 173 45.98 4.36 -6.96
N ARG A 174 46.20 3.88 -5.71
CA ARG A 174 45.84 4.43 -4.36
C ARG A 174 44.50 5.14 -4.13
N SER A 175 43.60 5.20 -5.10
CA SER A 175 42.21 5.65 -5.03
C SER A 175 41.51 5.10 -6.26
N ALA A 176 41.25 3.79 -6.29
CA ALA A 176 40.55 3.14 -7.40
C ALA A 176 39.21 3.85 -7.64
N ALA A 177 39.12 4.62 -8.72
CA ALA A 177 37.91 5.30 -9.11
C ALA A 177 37.03 4.26 -9.81
N GLY A 178 36.01 3.76 -9.11
CA GLY A 178 35.06 2.82 -9.71
C GLY A 178 34.46 3.36 -11.02
N MET A 179 34.06 2.45 -11.92
CA MET A 179 33.45 2.85 -13.19
C MET A 179 32.16 3.65 -12.96
N THR A 180 32.01 4.75 -13.71
CA THR A 180 30.82 5.63 -13.62
C THR A 180 29.95 5.45 -14.86
N PRO A 181 28.89 4.63 -14.81
CA PRO A 181 28.02 4.44 -15.97
C PRO A 181 27.11 5.66 -16.19
N ALA A 182 26.85 5.98 -17.45
CA ALA A 182 25.95 7.07 -17.81
C ALA A 182 24.50 6.68 -17.51
N LEU A 183 23.83 7.44 -16.64
CA LEU A 183 22.42 7.27 -16.34
C LEU A 183 21.59 8.32 -17.08
N THR A 184 20.61 7.87 -17.87
CA THR A 184 19.64 8.77 -18.50
C THR A 184 18.30 8.65 -17.79
N VAL A 185 17.85 9.77 -17.23
CA VAL A 185 16.56 9.92 -16.55
C VAL A 185 15.69 10.86 -17.37
N THR A 186 14.47 10.44 -17.71
CA THR A 186 13.51 11.21 -18.51
C THR A 186 12.23 11.48 -17.74
N TYR A 187 11.60 12.62 -18.04
CA TYR A 187 10.29 13.01 -17.49
C TYR A 187 9.34 13.42 -18.62
N GLY A 188 8.13 12.84 -18.63
CA GLY A 188 7.10 13.11 -19.65
C GLY A 188 7.41 12.54 -21.04
N SER A 189 6.66 12.98 -22.06
CA SER A 189 6.75 12.53 -23.47
C SER A 189 7.98 13.06 -24.22
N GLY A 190 9.17 12.85 -23.63
CA GLY A 190 10.41 12.69 -24.40
C GLY A 190 11.28 13.93 -24.65
N LYS A 191 11.08 15.06 -23.96
CA LYS A 191 11.85 16.29 -24.29
C LYS A 191 12.80 16.83 -23.21
N ASN A 192 12.69 16.42 -21.95
CA ASN A 192 13.61 16.89 -20.90
C ASN A 192 14.50 15.74 -20.43
N LYS A 193 15.72 15.69 -20.96
CA LYS A 193 16.80 14.82 -20.48
C LYS A 193 17.52 15.54 -19.35
N ILE A 194 17.59 14.93 -18.17
CA ILE A 194 18.54 15.34 -17.15
C ILE A 194 19.64 14.28 -17.17
N PRO A 195 20.71 14.44 -17.98
CA PRO A 195 21.88 13.57 -17.86
C PRO A 195 22.52 13.86 -16.50
N LYS A 196 22.22 13.02 -15.50
CA LYS A 196 22.88 13.10 -14.21
C LYS A 196 24.03 12.11 -14.22
N ALA A 197 25.24 12.61 -14.46
CA ALA A 197 26.44 11.86 -14.12
C ALA A 197 26.42 11.64 -12.59
N LEU A 198 26.42 10.38 -12.15
CA LEU A 198 26.67 10.06 -10.75
C LEU A 198 28.12 10.48 -10.45
N LYS A 199 28.32 11.64 -9.83
CA LYS A 199 29.68 12.04 -9.39
C LYS A 199 30.16 11.04 -8.33
N PRO A 200 31.42 10.56 -8.39
CA PRO A 200 31.94 9.64 -7.40
C PRO A 200 32.04 10.28 -6.01
N CYS A 201 32.00 9.41 -5.00
CA CYS A 201 32.01 9.70 -3.57
C CYS A 201 33.07 10.74 -3.15
N ARG A 202 32.67 11.69 -2.29
CA ARG A 202 33.62 12.34 -1.38
C ARG A 202 33.87 11.37 -0.23
N TRP A 203 35.15 11.12 0.07
CA TRP A 203 35.62 10.41 1.25
C TRP A 203 35.25 11.17 2.52
#